data_AF-A0A6L8CQ50-F1
#
_entry.id   AF-A0A6L8CQ50-F1
#
_cell.length_a   1.000
_cell.length_b   1.000
_cell.length_c   1.000
_cell.angle_alpha   90.00
_cell.angle_beta   90.00
_cell.angle_gamma   90.00
#
_symmetry.space_group_name_H-M   'P 1'
#
loop_
_entity.id
_entity.type
_entity.pdbx_description
1 polymer ?
#
loop_
_entity_poly.entity_id
_entity_poly.type
_entity_poly.pdbx_seq_one_letter_code
_entity_poly.pdbx_strand_id
1 'polypeptide(L)'
;MSSDRFLIQCSRKVFSEEEIRVLEEHGKRLEALADGRQLPASEAGRRFVEAVNGMRKPETVYERIWLKYLWRLEWERDPANRAAMGPLRKLDDDREDWKRMRSANWGATVRRARGHEE
;
A
#
# COMPACT_ATOMS: atom_id res chain seq x y z
N MET A 1 -13.30 2.57 -24.76
CA MET A 1 -13.22 1.55 -23.68
C MET A 1 -12.90 2.28 -22.40
N SER A 2 -13.87 2.44 -21.51
CA SER A 2 -13.64 3.04 -20.18
C SER A 2 -12.78 2.08 -19.36
N SER A 3 -11.46 2.26 -19.42
CA SER A 3 -10.56 1.59 -18.49
C SER A 3 -10.79 2.24 -17.13
N ASP A 4 -11.72 1.68 -16.37
CA ASP A 4 -11.97 2.04 -14.99
C ASP A 4 -10.74 1.57 -14.17
N ARG A 5 -9.61 2.28 -14.29
CA ARG A 5 -8.34 1.97 -13.62
C ARG A 5 -8.39 2.40 -12.16
N PHE A 6 -7.58 1.75 -11.33
CA PHE A 6 -7.37 2.20 -9.97
C PHE A 6 -6.63 3.55 -9.95
N LEU A 7 -7.12 4.50 -9.16
CA LEU A 7 -6.48 5.80 -9.00
C LEU A 7 -5.54 5.75 -7.79
N ILE A 8 -4.24 5.84 -8.06
CA ILE A 8 -3.21 5.90 -7.01
C ILE A 8 -3.37 7.22 -6.25
N GLN A 9 -3.80 7.13 -4.99
CA GLN A 9 -4.09 8.29 -4.14
C GLN A 9 -2.86 8.93 -3.48
N CYS A 10 -1.69 8.28 -3.54
CA CYS A 10 -0.44 8.79 -2.99
C CYS A 10 0.53 9.19 -4.11
N SER A 11 1.71 9.73 -3.76
CA SER A 11 2.72 10.14 -4.72
C SER A 11 3.18 8.98 -5.62
N ARG A 12 2.96 9.09 -6.94
CA ARG A 12 3.42 8.09 -7.93
C ARG A 12 4.95 8.02 -8.06
N LYS A 13 5.67 9.06 -7.62
CA LYS A 13 7.12 9.20 -7.80
C LYS A 13 7.93 8.13 -7.05
N VAL A 14 7.36 7.55 -6.00
CA VAL A 14 8.01 6.53 -5.17
C VAL A 14 7.84 5.12 -5.75
N PHE A 15 7.11 4.98 -6.87
CA PHE A 15 6.84 3.72 -7.56
C PHE A 15 7.54 3.70 -8.91
N SER A 16 8.09 2.55 -9.29
CA SER A 16 8.56 2.29 -10.65
C SER A 16 7.37 2.17 -11.62
N GLU A 17 7.61 2.33 -12.92
CA GLU A 17 6.56 2.21 -13.95
C GLU A 17 5.83 0.86 -13.90
N GLU A 18 6.55 -0.24 -13.64
CA GLU A 18 5.95 -1.57 -13.44
C GLU A 18 5.04 -1.62 -12.21
N GLU A 19 5.46 -1.02 -11.09
CA GLU A 19 4.64 -0.99 -9.87
C GLU A 19 3.36 -0.17 -10.07
N ILE A 20 3.48 0.96 -10.77
CA ILE A 20 2.35 1.80 -11.15
C ILE A 20 1.37 1.01 -12.02
N ARG A 21 1.85 0.29 -13.04
CA ARG A 21 0.99 -0.56 -13.89
C ARG A 21 0.26 -1.62 -13.08
N VAL A 22 0.97 -2.30 -12.17
CA VAL A 22 0.37 -3.29 -11.26
C VAL A 22 -0.73 -2.67 -10.39
N LEU A 23 -0.49 -1.47 -9.84
CA LEU A 23 -1.49 -0.76 -9.05
C LEU A 23 -2.68 -0.32 -9.90
N GLU A 24 -2.47 0.22 -11.09
CA GLU A 24 -3.56 0.66 -11.98
C GLU A 24 -4.43 -0.51 -12.47
N GLU A 25 -3.82 -1.68 -12.74
CA GLU A 25 -4.49 -2.87 -13.27
C GLU A 25 -5.15 -3.71 -12.18
N HIS A 26 -4.46 -3.95 -11.06
CA HIS A 26 -4.94 -4.83 -9.99
C HIS A 26 -5.43 -4.09 -8.75
N GLY A 27 -5.16 -2.79 -8.60
CA GLY A 27 -5.42 -2.03 -7.38
C GLY A 27 -6.87 -2.09 -6.91
N LYS A 28 -7.85 -2.06 -7.81
CA LYS A 28 -9.27 -2.21 -7.44
C LYS A 28 -9.57 -3.56 -6.79
N ARG A 29 -9.01 -4.63 -7.34
CA ARG A 29 -9.17 -5.98 -6.78
C ARG A 29 -8.47 -6.09 -5.43
N LEU A 30 -7.26 -5.56 -5.33
CA LEU A 30 -6.46 -5.57 -4.10
C LEU A 30 -7.12 -4.74 -2.99
N GLU A 31 -7.68 -3.57 -3.34
CA GLU A 31 -8.47 -2.72 -2.45
C GLU A 31 -9.68 -3.47 -1.91
N ALA A 32 -10.49 -4.06 -2.79
CA ALA A 32 -11.68 -4.80 -2.37
C ALA A 32 -11.34 -5.99 -1.46
N LEU A 33 -10.21 -6.68 -1.70
CA LEU A 33 -9.72 -7.75 -0.83
C LEU A 33 -9.23 -7.22 0.52
N ALA A 34 -8.49 -6.11 0.52
CA ALA A 34 -7.95 -5.50 1.74
C ALA A 34 -9.05 -4.95 2.65
N ASP A 35 -10.06 -4.33 2.05
CA ASP A 35 -11.22 -3.73 2.70
C ASP A 35 -12.26 -4.79 3.15
N GLY A 36 -12.19 -5.99 2.59
CA GLY A 36 -13.14 -7.07 2.88
C GLY A 36 -14.43 -7.02 2.05
N ARG A 37 -14.59 -6.02 1.17
CA ARG A 37 -15.67 -5.96 0.16
C ARG A 37 -15.68 -7.17 -0.77
N GLN A 38 -14.52 -7.79 -0.99
CA GLN A 38 -14.40 -9.04 -1.74
C GLN A 38 -13.75 -10.11 -0.86
N LEU A 39 -14.37 -11.28 -0.79
CA LEU A 39 -13.80 -12.44 -0.11
C LEU A 39 -12.67 -13.06 -0.94
N PRO A 40 -11.61 -13.57 -0.29
CA PRO A 40 -10.54 -14.27 -0.98
C PRO A 40 -11.05 -15.60 -1.56
N ALA A 41 -11.32 -15.63 -2.87
CA ALA A 41 -11.78 -16.82 -3.58
C ALA A 41 -10.66 -17.84 -3.90
N SER A 42 -9.40 -17.54 -3.54
CA SER A 42 -8.24 -18.39 -3.83
C SER A 42 -7.22 -18.28 -2.72
N GLU A 43 -6.35 -19.29 -2.59
CA GLU A 43 -5.27 -19.29 -1.61
C GLU A 43 -4.38 -18.04 -1.72
N ALA A 44 -4.06 -17.61 -2.93
CA ALA A 44 -3.32 -16.37 -3.17
C ALA A 44 -4.02 -15.13 -2.60
N GLY A 45 -5.34 -15.05 -2.72
CA GLY A 45 -6.13 -13.96 -2.14
C GLY A 45 -6.15 -14.02 -0.61
N ARG A 46 -6.24 -15.22 -0.03
CA ARG A 46 -6.21 -15.41 1.43
C ARG A 46 -4.85 -15.02 1.99
N ARG A 47 -3.79 -15.50 1.36
CA ARG A 47 -2.38 -15.15 1.63
C ARG A 47 -2.16 -13.64 1.55
N PHE A 48 -2.71 -12.99 0.53
CA PHE A 48 -2.67 -11.53 0.40
C PHE A 48 -3.35 -10.84 1.59
N VAL A 49 -4.58 -11.24 1.94
CA VAL A 49 -5.31 -10.68 3.08
C VAL A 49 -4.51 -10.88 4.37
N GLU A 50 -3.93 -12.05 4.61
CA GLU A 50 -3.07 -12.30 5.78
C GLU A 50 -1.82 -11.42 5.80
N ALA A 51 -1.19 -11.18 4.64
CA ALA A 51 -0.04 -10.29 4.52
C ALA A 51 -0.44 -8.84 4.77
N VAL A 52 -1.57 -8.39 4.21
CA VAL A 52 -2.14 -7.06 4.47
C VAL A 52 -2.55 -6.92 5.93
N ASN A 53 -3.00 -7.99 6.59
CA ASN A 53 -3.35 -7.96 8.00
C ASN A 53 -2.15 -8.05 8.96
N GLY A 54 -0.93 -8.15 8.42
CA GLY A 54 0.27 -8.28 9.22
C GLY A 54 0.51 -9.68 9.81
N MET A 55 -0.34 -10.66 9.49
CA MET A 55 -0.27 -12.04 10.00
C MET A 55 0.90 -12.83 9.39
N ARG A 56 1.37 -12.43 8.21
CA ARG A 56 2.51 -13.06 7.52
C ARG A 56 3.33 -12.04 6.74
N LYS A 57 4.60 -12.35 6.47
CA LYS A 57 5.44 -11.49 5.62
C LYS A 57 4.94 -11.53 4.17
N PRO A 58 5.02 -10.42 3.42
CA PRO A 58 4.66 -10.39 2.01
C PRO A 58 5.74 -11.15 1.22
N GLU A 59 5.31 -12.10 0.42
CA GLU A 59 6.20 -12.96 -0.38
C GLU A 59 6.10 -12.59 -1.86
N THR A 60 4.90 -12.22 -2.32
CA THR A 60 4.62 -11.91 -3.71
C THR A 60 4.88 -10.44 -4.04
N VAL A 61 5.12 -10.17 -5.32
CA VAL A 61 5.30 -8.80 -5.84
C VAL A 61 4.03 -7.96 -5.57
N TYR A 62 2.84 -8.52 -5.78
CA TYR A 62 1.56 -7.84 -5.53
C TYR A 62 1.38 -7.43 -4.07
N GLU A 63 1.66 -8.34 -3.13
CA GLU A 63 1.59 -8.04 -1.69
C GLU A 63 2.54 -6.89 -1.34
N ARG A 64 3.79 -6.96 -1.81
CA ARG A 64 4.82 -5.95 -1.52
C ARG A 64 4.44 -4.57 -2.07
N ILE A 65 3.95 -4.51 -3.31
CA ILE A 65 3.53 -3.26 -3.96
C ILE A 65 2.32 -2.66 -3.24
N TRP A 66 1.31 -3.47 -2.93
CA TRP A 66 0.10 -3.00 -2.25
C TRP A 66 0.40 -2.46 -0.85
N LEU A 67 1.24 -3.16 -0.09
CA LEU A 67 1.67 -2.69 1.21
C LEU A 67 2.42 -1.37 1.07
N LYS A 68 3.40 -1.28 0.16
CA LYS A 68 4.12 -0.03 -0.12
C LYS A 68 3.15 1.11 -0.42
N TYR A 69 2.08 0.86 -1.16
CA TYR A 69 0.99 1.81 -1.40
C TYR A 69 0.26 2.23 -0.11
N LEU A 70 -0.25 1.29 0.69
CA LEU A 70 -0.94 1.61 1.95
C LEU A 70 -0.05 2.41 2.91
N TRP A 71 1.22 2.05 3.02
CA TRP A 71 2.20 2.74 3.85
C TRP A 71 2.43 4.17 3.39
N ARG A 72 2.60 4.38 2.08
CA ARG A 72 2.75 5.74 1.52
C ARG A 72 1.51 6.57 1.74
N LEU A 73 0.34 5.98 1.56
CA LEU A 73 -0.93 6.63 1.83
C LEU A 73 -1.06 7.06 3.30
N GLU A 74 -0.70 6.18 4.25
CA GLU A 74 -0.72 6.52 5.68
C GLU A 74 0.33 7.58 6.04
N TRP A 75 1.54 7.45 5.49
CA TRP A 75 2.61 8.41 5.74
C TRP A 75 2.24 9.81 5.22
N GLU A 76 1.67 9.91 4.01
CA GLU A 76 1.22 11.17 3.42
C GLU A 76 -0.04 11.76 4.09
N ARG A 77 -0.82 10.93 4.81
CA ARG A 77 -1.95 11.41 5.63
C ARG A 77 -1.50 12.24 6.83
N ASP A 78 -0.29 11.99 7.35
CA ASP A 78 0.23 12.78 8.47
C ASP A 78 0.67 14.18 7.97
N PRO A 79 0.09 15.28 8.51
CA PRO A 79 0.43 16.62 8.08
C PRO A 79 1.90 16.98 8.31
N ALA A 80 2.57 16.39 9.31
CA ALA A 80 4.00 16.61 9.55
C ALA A 80 4.85 16.02 8.42
N ASN A 81 4.52 14.83 7.94
CA ASN A 81 5.18 14.20 6.80
C ASN A 81 4.89 14.93 5.49
N ARG A 82 3.65 15.38 5.30
CA ARG A 82 3.25 16.19 4.14
C ARG A 82 3.98 17.53 4.10
N ALA A 83 4.20 18.17 5.24
CA ALA A 83 5.01 19.39 5.35
C ALA A 83 6.51 19.12 5.11
N ALA A 84 7.01 17.95 5.53
CA ALA A 84 8.39 17.52 5.28
C ALA A 84 8.66 17.20 3.79
N MET A 85 7.63 16.95 2.97
CA MET A 85 7.71 16.84 1.50
C MET A 85 7.94 18.19 0.77
N GLY A 86 8.49 19.20 1.46
CA GLY A 86 9.09 20.39 0.83
C GLY A 86 10.17 20.03 -0.21
N PRO A 87 10.75 21.01 -0.94
CA PRO A 87 11.54 20.75 -2.15
C PRO A 87 12.65 19.74 -1.88
N LEU A 88 12.45 18.53 -2.43
CA LEU A 88 13.31 17.36 -2.44
C LEU A 88 14.64 17.55 -1.70
N ARG A 89 14.62 17.35 -0.38
CA ARG A 89 15.85 16.96 0.30
C ARG A 89 16.17 15.57 -0.22
N LYS A 90 17.04 15.50 -1.23
CA LYS A 90 17.56 14.30 -1.90
C LYS A 90 17.40 13.05 -1.03
N LEU A 91 16.24 12.39 -1.16
CA LEU A 91 15.98 11.10 -0.55
C LEU A 91 16.49 10.09 -1.58
N ASP A 92 17.80 10.07 -1.77
CA ASP A 92 18.46 9.20 -2.76
C ASP A 92 18.31 7.71 -2.42
N ASP A 93 17.55 7.34 -1.38
CA ASP A 93 17.28 5.94 -1.07
C ASP A 93 15.93 5.73 -0.34
N ASP A 94 14.82 5.97 -1.03
CA ASP A 94 13.47 5.52 -0.64
C ASP A 94 13.37 3.99 -0.40
N ARG A 95 14.44 3.23 -0.72
CA ARG A 95 14.54 1.77 -0.56
C ARG A 95 14.97 1.36 0.84
N GLU A 96 15.80 2.15 1.52
CA GLU A 96 16.26 1.90 2.90
C GLU A 96 15.25 2.35 3.95
N ASP A 97 14.51 3.44 3.70
CA ASP A 97 13.43 3.92 4.59
C ASP A 97 12.34 2.83 4.74
N TRP A 98 12.00 2.16 3.63
CA TRP A 98 11.15 0.96 3.60
C TRP A 98 11.64 -0.17 4.54
N LYS A 99 12.96 -0.40 4.67
CA LYS A 99 13.50 -1.44 5.57
C LYS A 99 13.39 -1.02 7.03
N ARG A 100 13.67 0.25 7.32
CA ARG A 100 13.65 0.82 8.67
C ARG A 100 12.21 0.89 9.22
N MET A 101 11.26 1.28 8.39
CA MET A 101 9.84 1.41 8.74
C MET A 101 9.14 0.04 8.87
N ARG A 102 9.47 -0.92 7.99
CA ARG A 102 8.93 -2.30 8.04
C ARG A 102 9.22 -2.99 9.38
N SER A 103 10.32 -2.65 10.04
CA SER A 103 10.70 -3.22 11.33
C SER A 103 9.89 -2.69 12.51
N ALA A 104 9.32 -1.47 12.40
CA ALA A 104 8.76 -0.76 13.54
C ALA A 104 7.23 -0.91 13.70
N ASN A 105 6.48 -1.11 12.61
CA ASN A 105 5.03 -0.84 12.68
C ASN A 105 4.11 -1.77 11.88
N TRP A 106 4.62 -2.92 11.41
CA TRP A 106 3.93 -3.94 10.59
C TRP A 106 2.50 -4.33 11.04
N GLY A 107 2.17 -4.21 12.32
CA GLY A 107 0.85 -4.58 12.89
C GLY A 107 -0.09 -3.42 13.29
N ALA A 108 0.32 -2.15 13.19
CA ALA A 108 -0.49 -1.00 13.64
C ALA A 108 -1.24 -0.31 12.50
N THR A 109 -0.59 -0.11 11.36
CA THR A 109 -1.13 0.55 10.15
C THR A 109 -2.38 -0.14 9.61
N VAL A 110 -2.45 -1.46 9.73
CA VAL A 110 -3.58 -2.29 9.30
C VAL A 110 -4.85 -2.00 10.09
N ARG A 111 -4.73 -1.80 11.41
CA ARG A 111 -5.89 -1.75 12.32
C ARG A 111 -6.72 -0.47 12.15
N ARG A 112 -6.14 0.59 11.55
CA ARG A 112 -6.74 1.93 11.46
C ARG A 112 -7.51 2.18 10.17
N ALA A 113 -7.33 1.34 9.14
CA ALA A 113 -8.06 1.45 7.88
C ALA A 113 -9.53 0.96 7.99
N ARG A 114 -9.92 0.29 9.08
CA ARG A 114 -11.28 -0.26 9.33
C ARG A 114 -12.22 0.64 10.14
N GLY A 115 -11.84 1.88 10.43
CA GLY A 115 -12.64 2.76 11.28
C GLY A 115 -13.50 3.75 10.49
N HIS A 116 -14.53 3.30 9.76
CA HIS A 116 -15.67 4.16 9.41
C HIS A 116 -16.92 3.39 8.94
N GLU A 117 -17.57 2.65 9.84
CA GLU A 117 -19.02 2.45 9.80
C GLU A 117 -19.54 2.43 11.25
N GLU A 118 -20.07 3.57 11.68
CA GLU A 118 -21.11 3.70 12.72
C GLU A 118 -22.33 4.38 12.08
#